data_AF-A0A1W9TU76-F1
#
_entry.id   AF-A0A1W9TU76-F1
#
_cell.length_a   1.000
_cell.length_b   1.000
_cell.length_c   1.000
_cell.angle_alpha   90.00
_cell.angle_beta   90.00
_cell.angle_gamma   90.00
#
_symmetry.space_group_name_H-M   'P 1'
#
loop_
_entity.id
_entity.type
_entity.pdbx_description
1 polymer ?
#
loop_
_entity_poly.entity_id
_entity_poly.type
_entity_poly.pdbx_seq_one_letter_code
_entity_poly.pdbx_strand_id
1 'polypeptide(L)'
;YSTLGDLYFSQEKFAETIKAYEQSLALKPDNPHALNNLAWLHATCNVERFRDPQKALCLAEKAAELEKSPYILDTLAESYFTNGRFEEAVESEIKALDLTVTNRSYYEKQLKKFMEAAKKVS
;
A
#
# COMPACT_ATOMS: atom_id res chain seq x y z
N TYR A 1 -2.80 -13.08 -2.83
CA TYR A 1 -2.93 -12.15 -1.69
C TYR A 1 -3.18 -12.82 -0.34
N SER A 2 -3.12 -14.16 -0.20
CA SER A 2 -3.32 -14.81 1.11
C SER A 2 -2.24 -14.46 2.15
N THR A 3 -1.04 -14.07 1.73
CA THR A 3 0.10 -13.97 2.66
C THR A 3 0.14 -12.68 3.50
N LEU A 4 -0.66 -11.66 3.17
CA LEU A 4 -0.75 -10.43 3.99
C LEU A 4 -2.06 -10.36 4.78
N GLY A 5 -3.17 -10.88 4.24
CA GLY A 5 -4.47 -10.89 4.93
C GLY A 5 -4.49 -11.76 6.19
N ASP A 6 -3.73 -12.86 6.20
CA ASP A 6 -3.80 -13.88 7.25
C ASP A 6 -2.92 -13.56 8.49
N LEU A 7 -2.06 -12.53 8.45
CA LEU A 7 -1.09 -12.23 9.51
C LEU A 7 -1.62 -11.29 10.63
N TYR A 8 -2.78 -10.66 10.45
CA TYR A 8 -3.13 -9.42 11.16
C TYR A 8 -4.41 -9.50 12.01
N PHE A 9 -4.40 -10.29 13.08
CA PHE A 9 -5.58 -10.40 13.97
C PHE A 9 -5.37 -9.94 15.43
N SER A 10 -4.23 -9.37 15.81
CA SER A 10 -4.10 -8.73 17.14
C SER A 10 -3.22 -7.47 17.14
N GLN A 11 -3.50 -6.56 18.08
CA GLN A 11 -2.72 -5.33 18.29
C GLN A 11 -1.24 -5.58 18.57
N GLU A 12 -0.91 -6.70 19.20
CA GLU A 12 0.45 -7.16 19.43
C GLU A 12 1.13 -7.43 18.08
N LYS A 13 0.48 -8.27 17.25
CA LYS A 13 1.03 -8.76 15.98
C LYS A 13 1.38 -7.64 15.00
N PHE A 14 0.64 -6.52 15.02
CA PHE A 14 1.00 -5.35 14.22
C PHE A 14 2.33 -4.71 14.66
N ALA A 15 2.55 -4.54 15.97
CA ALA A 15 3.80 -3.98 16.49
C ALA A 15 4.99 -4.88 16.15
N GLU A 16 4.85 -6.19 16.33
CA GLU A 16 5.89 -7.17 16.03
C GLU A 16 6.18 -7.24 14.53
N THR A 17 5.15 -7.15 13.69
CA THR A 17 5.31 -7.13 12.24
C THR A 17 5.99 -5.86 11.74
N ILE A 18 5.60 -4.68 12.25
CA ILE A 18 6.29 -3.41 11.96
C ILE A 18 7.77 -3.54 12.31
N LYS A 19 8.07 -4.01 13.53
CA LYS A 19 9.44 -4.18 14.00
C LYS A 19 10.24 -5.13 13.11
N ALA A 20 9.63 -6.24 12.66
CA ALA A 20 10.28 -7.19 11.76
C ALA A 20 10.60 -6.56 10.39
N TYR A 21 9.69 -5.77 9.82
CA TYR A 21 9.96 -5.06 8.57
C TYR A 21 11.02 -3.97 8.75
N GLU A 22 10.99 -3.20 9.84
CA GLU A 22 12.00 -2.19 10.14
C GLU A 22 13.39 -2.82 10.31
N GLN A 23 13.49 -3.96 10.98
CA GLN A 23 14.74 -4.72 11.06
C GLN A 23 15.22 -5.25 9.70
N SER A 24 14.30 -5.74 8.86
CA SER A 24 14.61 -6.16 7.50
C SER A 24 15.16 -5.00 6.67
N LEU A 25 14.56 -3.81 6.78
CA LEU A 25 14.99 -2.60 6.09
C LEU A 25 16.30 -2.03 6.65
N ALA A 26 16.59 -2.22 7.93
CA ALA A 26 17.90 -1.88 8.49
C ALA A 26 19.03 -2.72 7.88
N LEU A 27 18.75 -3.98 7.52
CA LEU A 27 19.70 -4.87 6.86
C LEU A 27 19.75 -4.68 5.35
N LYS A 28 18.60 -4.41 4.72
CA LYS A 28 18.44 -4.21 3.27
C LYS A 28 17.50 -3.03 3.02
N PRO A 29 18.02 -1.79 2.98
CA PRO A 29 17.19 -0.58 2.86
C PRO A 29 16.39 -0.49 1.56
N ASP A 30 16.83 -1.19 0.52
CA ASP A 30 16.26 -1.13 -0.83
C ASP A 30 15.55 -2.44 -1.20
N ASN A 31 14.92 -3.09 -0.23
CA ASN A 31 14.06 -4.25 -0.48
C ASN A 31 12.63 -3.77 -0.81
N PRO A 32 12.21 -3.78 -2.10
CA PRO A 32 10.90 -3.26 -2.50
C PRO A 32 9.74 -3.98 -1.81
N HIS A 33 9.85 -5.29 -1.56
CA HIS A 33 8.80 -6.05 -0.87
C HIS A 33 8.63 -5.62 0.60
N ALA A 34 9.74 -5.38 1.32
CA ALA A 34 9.68 -4.96 2.71
C ALA A 34 9.15 -3.53 2.84
N LEU A 35 9.60 -2.64 1.95
CA LEU A 35 9.08 -1.27 1.83
C LEU A 35 7.57 -1.28 1.56
N ASN A 36 7.14 -2.07 0.57
CA ASN A 36 5.74 -2.23 0.20
C ASN A 36 4.87 -2.73 1.37
N ASN A 37 5.30 -3.81 2.04
CA ASN A 37 4.48 -4.40 3.10
C ASN A 37 4.35 -3.48 4.32
N LEU A 38 5.42 -2.75 4.65
CA LEU A 38 5.38 -1.76 5.72
C LEU A 38 4.51 -0.54 5.32
N ALA A 39 4.57 -0.10 4.06
CA ALA A 39 3.71 0.94 3.54
C ALA A 39 2.22 0.55 3.62
N TRP A 40 1.88 -0.65 3.12
CA TRP A 40 0.53 -1.20 3.18
C TRP A 40 -0.02 -1.24 4.61
N LEU A 41 0.80 -1.68 5.57
CA LEU A 41 0.42 -1.70 6.98
C LEU A 41 0.12 -0.29 7.49
N HIS A 42 1.03 0.67 7.27
CA HIS A 42 0.82 2.05 7.70
C HIS A 42 -0.37 2.74 7.03
N ALA A 43 -0.72 2.38 5.79
CA ALA A 43 -1.89 2.91 5.10
C ALA A 43 -3.21 2.30 5.62
N THR A 44 -3.25 0.98 5.84
CA THR A 44 -4.51 0.23 5.96
C THR A 44 -4.79 -0.34 7.36
N CYS A 45 -3.85 -0.23 8.31
CA CYS A 45 -4.03 -0.83 9.63
C CYS A 45 -5.34 -0.35 10.30
N ASN A 46 -6.11 -1.29 10.83
CA ASN A 46 -7.34 -0.97 11.55
C ASN A 46 -7.09 -0.31 12.91
N VAL A 47 -5.88 -0.46 13.47
CA VAL A 47 -5.46 0.18 14.72
C VAL A 47 -4.83 1.53 14.41
N GLU A 48 -5.47 2.60 14.86
CA GLU A 48 -5.08 3.98 14.53
C GLU A 48 -3.64 4.34 14.89
N ARG A 49 -3.12 3.86 16.03
CA ARG A 49 -1.73 4.13 16.44
C ARG A 49 -0.66 3.59 15.48
N PHE A 50 -1.02 2.65 14.60
CA PHE A 50 -0.12 2.08 13.61
C PHE A 50 -0.37 2.63 12.21
N ARG A 51 -1.45 3.42 12.02
CA ARG A 51 -1.65 4.16 10.78
C ARG A 51 -0.73 5.38 10.75
N ASP A 52 -0.04 5.53 9.64
CA ASP A 52 0.82 6.68 9.36
C ASP A 52 0.80 6.92 7.84
N PRO A 53 -0.18 7.70 7.33
CA PRO A 53 -0.33 7.93 5.90
C PRO A 53 0.93 8.50 5.26
N GLN A 54 1.61 9.44 5.92
CA GLN A 54 2.80 10.08 5.37
C GLN A 54 3.97 9.09 5.25
N LYS A 55 4.20 8.25 6.28
CA LYS A 55 5.21 7.19 6.23
C LYS A 55 4.85 6.13 5.18
N ALA A 56 3.57 5.78 5.07
CA ALA A 56 3.10 4.84 4.05
C ALA A 56 3.45 5.33 2.63
N LEU A 57 3.15 6.60 2.34
CA LEU A 57 3.44 7.20 1.05
C LEU A 57 4.93 7.20 0.73
N CYS A 58 5.77 7.67 1.66
CA CYS A 58 7.23 7.69 1.46
C CYS A 58 7.80 6.29 1.17
N LEU A 59 7.34 5.27 1.91
CA LEU A 59 7.78 3.89 1.70
C LEU A 59 7.28 3.30 0.38
N ALA A 60 6.03 3.59 0.01
CA ALA A 60 5.44 3.10 -1.24
C ALA A 60 6.07 3.75 -2.48
N GLU A 61 6.36 5.05 -2.42
CA GLU A 61 7.08 5.77 -3.49
C GLU A 61 8.46 5.12 -3.70
N LYS A 62 9.23 4.91 -2.62
CA LYS A 62 10.53 4.23 -2.69
C LYS A 62 10.41 2.80 -3.24
N ALA A 63 9.38 2.04 -2.83
CA ALA A 63 9.16 0.70 -3.36
C ALA A 63 8.89 0.72 -4.88
N ALA A 64 8.06 1.65 -5.36
CA ALA A 64 7.70 1.78 -6.76
C ALA A 64 8.84 2.30 -7.66
N GLU A 65 9.77 3.07 -7.08
CA GLU A 65 11.03 3.44 -7.75
C GLU A 65 11.92 2.24 -8.01
N LEU A 66 11.97 1.30 -7.05
CA LEU A 66 12.80 0.09 -7.12
C LEU A 66 12.17 -1.02 -7.96
N GLU A 67 10.85 -1.22 -7.87
CA GLU A 67 10.13 -2.26 -8.60
C GLU A 67 8.72 -1.79 -9.00
N LYS A 68 8.41 -1.88 -10.29
CA LYS A 68 7.09 -1.54 -10.85
C LYS A 68 6.27 -2.81 -11.07
N SER A 69 5.69 -3.33 -9.99
CA SER A 69 4.80 -4.50 -10.02
C SER A 69 3.39 -4.13 -9.58
N PRO A 70 2.35 -4.85 -10.04
CA PRO A 70 0.96 -4.51 -9.75
C PRO A 70 0.63 -4.28 -8.27
N TYR A 71 1.14 -5.14 -7.37
CA TYR A 71 0.86 -5.03 -5.94
C TYR A 71 1.56 -3.84 -5.26
N ILE A 72 2.72 -3.40 -5.79
CA ILE A 72 3.41 -2.19 -5.33
C ILE A 72 2.66 -0.95 -5.78
N LEU A 73 2.18 -0.94 -7.02
CA LEU A 73 1.41 0.17 -7.55
C LEU A 73 0.06 0.34 -6.85
N ASP A 74 -0.61 -0.74 -6.47
CA ASP A 74 -1.83 -0.69 -5.63
C ASP A 74 -1.53 -0.18 -4.22
N THR A 75 -0.42 -0.60 -3.61
CA THR A 75 0.00 -0.04 -2.31
C THR A 75 0.31 1.45 -2.41
N LEU A 76 0.95 1.89 -3.50
CA LEU A 76 1.18 3.31 -3.79
C LEU A 76 -0.15 4.05 -3.99
N ALA A 77 -1.10 3.46 -4.70
CA ALA A 77 -2.43 4.04 -4.88
C ALA A 77 -3.18 4.20 -3.54
N GLU A 78 -3.17 3.19 -2.67
CA GLU A 78 -3.76 3.27 -1.33
C GLU A 78 -3.05 4.32 -0.46
N SER A 79 -1.73 4.44 -0.60
CA SER A 79 -0.95 5.44 0.12
C SER A 79 -1.27 6.87 -0.35
N TYR A 80 -1.44 7.10 -1.65
CA TYR A 80 -1.95 8.37 -2.17
C TYR A 80 -3.36 8.66 -1.64
N PHE A 81 -4.25 7.68 -1.70
CA PHE A 81 -5.64 7.81 -1.24
C PHE A 81 -5.74 8.22 0.23
N THR A 82 -4.98 7.56 1.11
CA THR A 82 -4.96 7.88 2.55
C THR A 82 -4.35 9.24 2.87
N ASN A 83 -3.57 9.82 1.95
CA ASN A 83 -3.07 11.20 2.03
C ASN A 83 -3.97 12.23 1.32
N GLY A 84 -5.15 11.82 0.83
CA GLY A 84 -6.08 12.71 0.13
C GLY A 84 -5.67 13.07 -1.31
N ARG A 85 -4.66 12.39 -1.86
CA ARG A 85 -4.13 12.56 -3.22
C ARG A 85 -4.91 11.65 -4.18
N PHE A 86 -6.18 11.97 -4.41
CA PHE A 86 -7.13 11.05 -5.04
C PHE A 86 -6.87 10.83 -6.53
N GLU A 87 -6.44 11.86 -7.25
CA GLU A 87 -6.06 11.77 -8.66
C GLU A 87 -4.86 10.84 -8.84
N GLU A 88 -3.79 11.01 -8.03
CA GLU A 88 -2.61 10.15 -8.10
C GLU A 88 -2.91 8.70 -7.69
N ALA A 89 -3.87 8.50 -6.77
CA ALA A 89 -4.35 7.16 -6.43
C ALA A 89 -5.00 6.47 -7.64
N VAL A 90 -5.90 7.18 -8.35
CA VAL A 90 -6.54 6.66 -9.57
C VAL A 90 -5.50 6.33 -10.64
N GLU A 91 -4.55 7.22 -10.90
CA GLU A 91 -3.51 7.00 -11.90
C GLU A 91 -2.62 5.79 -11.58
N SER A 92 -2.25 5.62 -10.31
CA SER A 92 -1.41 4.51 -9.87
C SER A 92 -2.13 3.17 -9.98
N GLU A 93 -3.42 3.14 -9.64
CA GLU A 93 -4.25 1.94 -9.72
C GLU A 93 -4.53 1.51 -11.17
N ILE A 94 -4.68 2.46 -12.09
CA ILE A 94 -4.77 2.17 -13.54
C ILE A 94 -3.49 1.48 -14.02
N LYS A 95 -2.31 1.97 -13.61
CA LYS A 95 -1.03 1.33 -13.96
C LYS A 95 -0.94 -0.09 -13.38
N ALA A 96 -1.44 -0.32 -12.16
CA ALA A 96 -1.51 -1.66 -11.58
C ALA A 96 -2.38 -2.61 -12.42
N LEU A 97 -3.54 -2.11 -12.88
CA LEU A 97 -4.48 -2.84 -13.75
C LEU A 97 -3.91 -3.17 -15.13
N ASP A 98 -3.09 -2.30 -15.69
CA ASP A 98 -2.45 -2.51 -16.98
C ASP A 98 -1.36 -3.59 -16.92
N LEU A 99 -0.70 -3.71 -15.76
CA LEU A 99 0.38 -4.68 -15.54
C LEU A 99 -0.10 -6.03 -15.01
N THR A 100 -1.36 -6.15 -14.59
CA THR A 100 -1.88 -7.39 -14.01
C THR A 100 -2.73 -8.20 -14.98
N VAL A 101 -2.46 -9.51 -15.03
CA VAL A 101 -3.31 -10.50 -15.73
C VAL A 101 -4.10 -11.38 -14.77
N THR A 102 -3.85 -11.27 -13.46
CA THR A 102 -4.54 -12.01 -12.40
C THR A 102 -5.10 -11.06 -11.35
N ASN A 103 -6.08 -11.49 -10.56
CA ASN A 103 -6.73 -10.65 -9.52
C ASN A 103 -7.27 -9.30 -10.04
N ARG A 104 -7.56 -9.18 -11.35
CA ARG A 104 -8.00 -7.93 -11.97
C ARG A 104 -9.22 -7.32 -11.27
N SER A 105 -10.17 -8.15 -10.87
CA SER A 105 -11.38 -7.73 -10.14
C SER A 105 -11.10 -7.04 -8.80
N TYR A 106 -9.98 -7.37 -8.14
CA TYR A 106 -9.55 -6.70 -6.92
C TYR A 106 -9.16 -5.24 -7.22
N TYR A 107 -8.28 -5.04 -8.20
CA TYR A 107 -7.82 -3.72 -8.59
C TYR A 107 -8.93 -2.87 -9.20
N GLU A 108 -9.86 -3.47 -9.96
CA GLU A 108 -11.05 -2.77 -10.48
C GLU A 108 -11.92 -2.23 -9.33
N LYS A 109 -12.03 -2.98 -8.23
CA LYS A 109 -12.76 -2.53 -7.04
C LYS A 109 -12.05 -1.38 -6.32
N GLN A 110 -10.72 -1.45 -6.20
CA GLN A 110 -9.90 -0.38 -5.63
C GLN A 110 -9.98 0.89 -6.48
N LEU A 111 -9.86 0.76 -7.80
CA LEU A 111 -10.01 1.87 -8.74
C LEU A 111 -11.37 2.55 -8.59
N LYS A 112 -12.45 1.77 -8.50
CA LYS A 112 -13.79 2.31 -8.27
C LYS A 112 -13.87 3.11 -6.96
N LYS A 113 -13.30 2.59 -5.87
CA LYS A 113 -13.22 3.29 -4.58
C LYS A 113 -12.50 4.64 -4.71
N PHE A 114 -11.35 4.67 -5.39
CA PHE A 114 -10.55 5.89 -5.57
C PHE A 114 -11.27 6.92 -6.47
N MET A 115 -11.88 6.49 -7.57
CA MET A 115 -12.65 7.35 -8.46
C MET A 115 -13.88 7.98 -7.77
N GLU A 116 -14.56 7.23 -6.90
CA GLU A 116 -15.70 7.74 -6.14
C GLU A 116 -15.28 8.82 -5.14
N ALA A 117 -14.07 8.75 -4.57
CA ALA A 117 -13.54 9.78 -3.71
C ALA A 117 -13.11 11.03 -4.48
N ALA A 118 -12.39 10.86 -5.61
CA ALA A 118 -11.97 11.99 -6.45
C ALA A 118 -13.17 12.84 -6.91
N LYS A 119 -14.27 12.19 -7.34
CA LYS A 119 -15.52 12.86 -7.76
C LYS A 119 -16.23 13.65 -6.67
N LYS A 120 -15.97 13.37 -5.39
CA LYS A 120 -16.61 14.09 -4.27
C LYS A 120 -15.89 15.39 -3.93
N VAL A 121 -14.67 15.55 -4.42
CA VAL A 121 -13.77 16.67 -4.09
C VAL A 121 -13.61 17.63 -5.27
N SER A 122 -13.98 17.20 -6.48
CA SER A 122 -14.14 18.02 -7.70
C SER A 122 -15.44 18.82 -7.71
#